data_AF-A0A924DQD5-F1
#
_entry.id   AF-A0A924DQD5-F1
#
_cell.length_a   1.000
_cell.length_b   1.000
_cell.length_c   1.000
_cell.angle_alpha   90.00
_cell.angle_beta   90.00
_cell.angle_gamma   90.00
#
_symmetry.space_group_name_H-M   'P 1'
#
loop_
_entity.id
_entity.type
_entity.pdbx_description
1 polymer ?
#
loop_
_entity_poly.entity_id
_entity_poly.type
_entity_poly.pdbx_seq_one_letter_code
_entity_poly.pdbx_strand_id
1 'polypeptide(L)'
;MLNLKKLLVLSSLLSTTLFTSISHASEQTLATISNDDSKNTYQLIVDSTADNRAIKIFYKDVYLNGKKTSREALDFHVLIHSGMILEQRDKYIVMRLKSDNFDEQQGGIITVDTLYNGANGTRKAYDMSLAKDKFGWTLMNQGKIVKQIFIQTNKVMLLGSVGIKNLVMK
;
A
#
# COMPACT_ATOMS: atom_id res chain seq x y z
N MET A 1 30.96 -67.56 7.64
CA MET A 1 31.57 -66.25 7.99
C MET A 1 31.15 -65.22 6.95
N LEU A 2 30.17 -64.39 7.28
CA LEU A 2 29.69 -63.32 6.40
C LEU A 2 30.77 -62.23 6.32
N ASN A 3 31.16 -61.89 5.10
CA ASN A 3 32.27 -60.97 4.81
C ASN A 3 31.85 -59.53 5.15
N LEU A 4 32.30 -59.04 6.30
CA LEU A 4 31.96 -57.74 6.91
C LEU A 4 32.29 -56.52 6.03
N LYS A 5 32.97 -56.71 4.88
CA LYS A 5 33.39 -55.63 3.98
C LYS A 5 32.35 -55.23 2.93
N LYS A 6 31.20 -55.92 2.87
CA LYS A 6 30.10 -55.59 1.93
C LYS A 6 28.85 -55.04 2.61
N LEU A 7 28.94 -54.64 3.88
CA LEU A 7 27.83 -54.10 4.67
C LEU A 7 28.00 -52.59 4.95
N LEU A 8 28.38 -51.82 3.92
CA LEU A 8 28.34 -50.35 3.93
C LEU A 8 27.68 -49.84 2.64
N VAL A 9 26.66 -50.57 2.17
CA VAL A 9 25.78 -50.19 1.07
C VAL A 9 24.35 -50.31 1.59
N LEU A 10 23.99 -49.56 2.65
CA LEU A 10 22.60 -49.31 3.06
C LEU A 10 22.57 -48.44 4.34
N SER A 11 22.85 -47.15 4.21
CA SER A 11 22.43 -46.19 5.23
C SER A 11 22.14 -44.86 4.56
N SER A 12 20.88 -44.76 4.11
CA SER A 12 20.05 -43.55 3.93
C SER A 12 20.83 -42.26 3.66
N LEU A 13 20.84 -41.71 2.45
CA LEU A 13 19.64 -41.15 1.81
C LEU A 13 18.68 -40.47 2.81
N LEU A 14 19.23 -39.63 3.68
CA LEU A 14 18.44 -38.57 4.32
C LEU A 14 19.07 -37.24 3.96
N SER A 15 18.91 -36.90 2.68
CA SER A 15 19.02 -35.53 2.19
C SER A 15 17.88 -34.71 2.80
N THR A 16 17.93 -34.43 4.10
CA THR A 16 17.22 -33.29 4.68
C THR A 16 17.92 -32.03 4.22
N THR A 17 17.76 -31.72 2.93
CA THR A 17 17.73 -30.32 2.51
C THR A 17 16.52 -29.73 3.21
N LEU A 18 16.73 -29.25 4.44
CA LEU A 18 15.90 -28.23 5.04
C LEU A 18 15.97 -27.05 4.07
N PHE A 19 15.05 -27.03 3.10
CA PHE A 19 14.68 -25.81 2.44
C PHE A 19 14.09 -24.95 3.55
N THR A 20 14.94 -24.19 4.22
CA THR A 20 14.50 -23.04 5.00
C THR A 20 13.85 -22.12 3.97
N SER A 21 12.53 -22.24 3.84
CA SER A 21 11.71 -21.28 3.11
C SER A 21 12.03 -19.93 3.71
N ILE A 22 12.80 -19.13 2.98
CA ILE A 22 13.17 -17.79 3.38
C ILE A 22 11.86 -17.00 3.33
N SER A 23 11.22 -16.85 4.49
CA SER A 23 10.01 -16.06 4.63
C SER A 23 10.41 -14.59 4.51
N HIS A 24 10.53 -14.10 3.27
CA HIS A 24 10.62 -12.68 3.01
C HIS A 24 9.19 -12.14 2.96
N ALA A 25 8.64 -11.79 4.11
CA ALA A 25 7.62 -10.76 4.13
C ALA A 25 8.33 -9.43 3.85
N SER A 26 8.37 -9.08 2.57
CA SER A 26 9.03 -7.91 2.03
C SER A 26 8.01 -6.78 1.85
N GLU A 27 8.47 -5.54 1.98
CA GLU A 27 7.74 -4.36 1.53
C GLU A 27 7.00 -4.62 0.22
N GLN A 28 5.69 -4.38 0.20
CA GLN A 28 4.85 -4.57 -0.97
C GLN A 28 4.22 -3.24 -1.37
N THR A 29 4.36 -2.84 -2.62
CA THR A 29 3.61 -1.71 -3.17
C THR A 29 2.14 -2.10 -3.30
N LEU A 30 1.26 -1.39 -2.60
CA LEU A 30 -0.19 -1.53 -2.71
C LEU A 30 -0.70 -0.85 -3.98
N ALA A 31 -0.33 0.42 -4.16
CA ALA A 31 -0.75 1.19 -5.33
C ALA A 31 0.26 2.28 -5.68
N THR A 32 0.36 2.59 -6.97
CA THR A 32 1.01 3.80 -7.46
C THR A 32 -0.03 4.88 -7.68
N ILE A 33 0.20 6.05 -7.11
CA ILE A 33 -0.67 7.22 -7.22
C ILE A 33 0.01 8.25 -8.12
N SER A 34 -0.69 8.76 -9.13
CA SER A 34 -0.22 9.82 -10.01
C SER A 34 -1.31 10.86 -10.22
N ASN A 35 -0.98 12.01 -10.83
CA ASN A 35 -1.95 13.05 -11.11
C ASN A 35 -1.69 13.75 -12.45
N ASP A 36 -2.67 14.50 -12.93
CA ASP A 36 -2.63 15.25 -14.19
C ASP A 36 -1.99 16.65 -14.11
N ASP A 37 -1.50 17.06 -12.94
CA ASP A 37 -1.06 18.43 -12.66
C ASP A 37 0.41 18.54 -12.24
N SER A 38 1.08 17.41 -12.05
CA SER A 38 2.49 17.35 -11.63
C SER A 38 3.15 16.07 -12.11
N LYS A 39 4.48 16.10 -12.18
CA LYS A 39 5.29 14.91 -12.49
C LYS A 39 5.56 14.03 -11.26
N ASN A 40 5.01 14.40 -10.10
CA ASN A 40 5.16 13.62 -8.89
C ASN A 40 4.30 12.37 -8.97
N THR A 41 4.88 11.25 -8.59
CA THR A 41 4.15 10.00 -8.35
C THR A 41 4.45 9.52 -6.95
N TYR A 42 3.48 8.85 -6.36
CA TYR A 42 3.59 8.31 -5.02
C TYR A 42 3.41 6.79 -5.08
N GLN A 43 4.07 6.07 -4.19
CA GLN A 43 3.75 4.67 -3.96
C GLN A 43 3.30 4.51 -2.51
N LEU A 44 2.11 3.94 -2.34
CA LEU A 44 1.67 3.44 -1.05
C LEU A 44 2.21 2.03 -0.90
N ILE A 45 2.99 1.81 0.14
CA ILE A 45 3.69 0.55 0.41
C ILE A 45 3.27 0.06 1.79
N VAL A 46 3.19 -1.25 1.95
CA VAL A 46 2.98 -1.92 3.22
C VAL A 46 4.18 -2.78 3.56
N ASP A 47 4.67 -2.66 4.80
CA ASP A 47 5.65 -3.56 5.39
C ASP A 47 4.93 -4.47 6.38
N SER A 48 5.28 -5.76 6.36
CA SER A 48 4.59 -6.81 7.11
C SER A 48 5.53 -7.49 8.08
N THR A 49 4.97 -8.16 9.09
CA THR A 49 5.73 -9.01 10.01
C THR A 49 6.48 -10.10 9.25
N ALA A 50 7.57 -10.66 9.80
CA ALA A 50 8.40 -11.66 9.11
C ALA A 50 7.64 -12.91 8.63
N ASP A 51 6.54 -13.27 9.30
CA ASP A 51 5.62 -14.36 8.92
C ASP A 51 4.49 -13.92 7.98
N ASN A 52 4.57 -12.68 7.49
CA ASN A 52 3.62 -11.98 6.64
C ASN A 52 2.22 -11.85 7.26
N ARG A 53 2.00 -12.14 8.54
CA ARG A 53 0.65 -12.23 9.12
C ARG A 53 0.01 -10.89 9.41
N ALA A 54 0.78 -9.88 9.77
CA ALA A 54 0.27 -8.58 10.15
C ALA A 54 0.99 -7.45 9.41
N ILE A 55 0.30 -6.33 9.22
CA ILE A 55 0.86 -5.06 8.78
C ILE A 55 1.63 -4.45 9.94
N LYS A 56 2.89 -4.12 9.71
CA LYS A 56 3.74 -3.43 10.67
C LYS A 56 3.70 -1.92 10.48
N ILE A 57 3.79 -1.46 9.24
CA ILE A 57 3.86 -0.04 8.92
C ILE A 57 3.48 0.22 7.47
N PHE A 58 2.92 1.40 7.19
CA PHE A 58 2.74 1.88 5.82
C PHE A 58 3.87 2.85 5.46
N TYR A 59 4.25 2.89 4.20
CA TYR A 59 5.16 3.91 3.68
C TYR A 59 4.51 4.66 2.51
N LYS A 60 4.82 5.96 2.43
CA LYS A 60 4.58 6.79 1.24
C LYS A 60 5.92 7.14 0.62
N ASP A 61 6.24 6.51 -0.50
CA ASP A 61 7.39 6.89 -1.30
C ASP A 61 6.99 7.96 -2.30
N VAL A 62 7.77 9.04 -2.40
CA VAL A 62 7.58 10.12 -3.36
C VAL A 62 8.63 10.01 -4.44
N TYR A 63 8.21 10.15 -5.69
CA TYR A 63 9.08 10.11 -6.86
C TYR A 63 8.86 11.36 -7.70
N LEU A 64 9.95 11.99 -8.14
CA LEU A 64 9.96 13.06 -9.12
C LEU A 64 10.73 12.60 -10.35
N ASN A 65 10.09 12.63 -11.53
CA ASN A 65 10.68 12.16 -12.78
C ASN A 65 11.23 10.72 -12.68
N GLY A 66 10.51 9.85 -11.98
CA GLY A 66 10.87 8.43 -11.79
C GLY A 66 11.98 8.19 -10.75
N LYS A 67 12.59 9.22 -10.18
CA LYS A 67 13.58 9.09 -9.10
C LYS A 67 12.91 9.27 -7.75
N LYS A 68 13.12 8.33 -6.83
CA LYS A 68 12.66 8.44 -5.44
C LYS A 68 13.33 9.64 -4.78
N THR A 69 12.54 10.56 -4.25
CA THR A 69 13.00 11.78 -3.58
C THR A 69 12.80 11.73 -2.07
N SER A 70 11.79 11.01 -1.60
CA SER A 70 11.55 10.83 -0.16
C SER A 70 10.80 9.53 0.14
N ARG A 71 10.87 9.13 1.41
CA ARG A 71 10.04 8.09 2.04
C ARG A 71 9.48 8.65 3.34
N GLU A 72 8.19 8.50 3.55
CA GLU A 72 7.50 8.85 4.77
C GLU A 72 6.96 7.57 5.42
N ALA A 73 7.29 7.37 6.69
CA ALA A 73 6.72 6.31 7.51
C ALA A 73 5.35 6.77 8.03
N LEU A 74 4.34 5.94 7.80
CA LEU A 74 2.96 6.27 8.06
C LEU A 74 2.44 5.37 9.17
N ASP A 75 2.18 5.96 10.32
CA ASP A 75 1.63 5.27 11.48
C ASP A 75 0.14 4.94 11.22
N PHE A 76 -0.21 3.65 11.24
CA PHE A 76 -1.59 3.22 11.04
C PHE A 76 -2.50 3.59 12.21
N HIS A 77 -1.97 3.89 13.41
CA HIS A 77 -2.80 4.44 14.49
C HIS A 77 -3.38 5.80 14.09
N VAL A 78 -2.66 6.59 13.28
CA VAL A 78 -3.15 7.87 12.71
C VAL A 78 -4.28 7.63 11.71
N LEU A 79 -4.24 6.52 10.95
CA LEU A 79 -5.30 6.15 9.99
C LEU A 79 -6.66 6.00 10.68
N ILE A 80 -6.68 5.45 11.88
CA ILE A 80 -7.91 5.15 12.65
C ILE A 80 -8.44 6.40 13.37
N HIS A 81 -7.57 7.26 13.90
CA HIS A 81 -8.02 8.37 14.75
C HIS A 81 -8.27 9.66 13.96
N SER A 82 -7.19 10.24 13.42
CA SER A 82 -7.25 11.57 12.80
C SER A 82 -7.27 11.50 11.28
N GLY A 83 -6.96 10.36 10.69
CA GLY A 83 -6.79 10.17 9.26
C GLY A 83 -5.45 10.71 8.77
N MET A 84 -4.73 9.87 8.04
CA MET A 84 -3.41 10.11 7.50
C MET A 84 -3.45 11.07 6.31
N ILE A 85 -2.72 12.18 6.38
CA ILE A 85 -2.65 13.16 5.30
C ILE A 85 -1.70 12.64 4.22
N LEU A 86 -2.20 12.44 3.01
CA LEU A 86 -1.36 12.03 1.88
C LEU A 86 -0.84 13.23 1.09
N GLU A 87 -1.66 14.27 0.95
CA GLU A 87 -1.35 15.49 0.21
C GLU A 87 -1.96 16.69 0.93
N GLN A 88 -1.12 17.69 1.20
CA GLN A 88 -1.51 18.99 1.73
C GLN A 88 -0.93 20.09 0.84
N ARG A 89 -1.74 21.12 0.56
CA ARG A 89 -1.32 22.31 -0.18
C ARG A 89 -1.65 23.53 0.67
N ASP A 90 -0.62 24.28 1.07
CA ASP A 90 -0.72 25.35 2.06
C ASP A 90 -1.44 24.87 3.35
N LYS A 91 -2.61 25.44 3.64
CA LYS A 91 -3.46 25.09 4.78
C LYS A 91 -4.53 24.02 4.48
N TYR A 92 -4.65 23.58 3.23
CA TYR A 92 -5.72 22.69 2.79
C TYR A 92 -5.24 21.24 2.72
N ILE A 93 -5.90 20.37 3.49
CA ILE A 93 -5.74 18.91 3.36
C ILE A 93 -6.49 18.45 2.12
N VAL A 94 -5.73 18.23 1.04
CA VAL A 94 -6.27 17.88 -0.28
C VAL A 94 -6.68 16.42 -0.32
N MET A 95 -5.91 15.54 0.33
CA MET A 95 -6.21 14.11 0.38
C MET A 95 -5.79 13.51 1.71
N ARG A 96 -6.69 12.73 2.31
CA ARG A 96 -6.40 11.96 3.52
C ARG A 96 -6.96 10.54 3.41
N LEU A 97 -6.31 9.60 4.07
CA LEU A 97 -6.82 8.25 4.29
C LEU A 97 -7.40 8.13 5.69
N LYS A 98 -8.51 7.42 5.83
CA LYS A 98 -9.15 7.09 7.10
C LYS A 98 -9.58 5.63 7.09
N SER A 99 -9.75 5.05 8.26
CA SER A 99 -10.40 3.76 8.40
C SER A 99 -11.06 3.64 9.77
N ASP A 100 -12.32 3.22 9.80
CA ASP A 100 -13.04 3.00 11.06
C ASP A 100 -12.96 1.55 11.56
N ASN A 101 -12.45 0.64 10.73
CA ASN A 101 -12.45 -0.80 11.00
C ASN A 101 -11.15 -1.49 10.56
N PHE A 102 -10.03 -0.77 10.56
CA PHE A 102 -8.73 -1.34 10.23
C PHE A 102 -8.24 -2.27 11.35
N ASP A 103 -7.87 -3.48 10.96
CA ASP A 103 -7.16 -4.47 11.75
C ASP A 103 -5.84 -4.82 11.06
N GLU A 104 -4.75 -4.88 11.81
CA GLU A 104 -3.42 -5.13 11.23
C GLU A 104 -3.27 -6.52 10.62
N GLN A 105 -4.08 -7.50 11.01
CA GLN A 105 -4.02 -8.89 10.53
C GLN A 105 -5.04 -9.19 9.44
N GLN A 106 -6.15 -8.45 9.41
CA GLN A 106 -7.27 -8.68 8.49
C GLN A 106 -7.40 -7.58 7.42
N GLY A 107 -6.84 -6.39 7.66
CA GLY A 107 -7.05 -5.20 6.85
C GLY A 107 -8.34 -4.48 7.24
N GLY A 108 -9.04 -3.89 6.28
CA GLY A 108 -10.25 -3.13 6.56
C GLY A 108 -10.67 -2.21 5.40
N ILE A 109 -11.67 -1.38 5.64
CA ILE A 109 -12.11 -0.36 4.68
C ILE A 109 -11.27 0.90 4.88
N ILE A 110 -10.57 1.30 3.82
CA ILE A 110 -9.82 2.54 3.73
C ILE A 110 -10.64 3.54 2.92
N THR A 111 -11.04 4.63 3.56
CA THR A 111 -11.73 5.75 2.92
C THR A 111 -10.72 6.81 2.51
N VAL A 112 -10.66 7.13 1.22
CA VAL A 112 -9.92 8.27 0.69
C VAL A 112 -10.83 9.48 0.68
N ASP A 113 -10.55 10.44 1.55
CA ASP A 113 -11.26 11.71 1.66
C ASP A 113 -10.50 12.79 0.89
N THR A 114 -11.09 13.29 -0.19
CA THR A 114 -10.49 14.29 -1.09
C THR A 114 -11.22 15.61 -1.05
N LEU A 115 -10.46 16.71 -1.09
CA LEU A 115 -11.00 18.06 -1.24
C LEU A 115 -11.36 18.29 -2.71
N TYR A 116 -12.65 18.29 -3.03
CA TYR A 116 -13.13 18.54 -4.40
C TYR A 116 -12.98 20.00 -4.80
N ASN A 117 -13.26 20.92 -3.88
CA ASN A 117 -13.13 22.36 -4.10
C ASN A 117 -12.75 23.08 -2.79
N GLY A 118 -11.57 23.67 -2.76
CA GLY A 118 -11.04 24.40 -1.60
C GLY A 118 -11.75 25.73 -1.29
N ALA A 119 -12.45 26.33 -2.26
CA ALA A 119 -13.14 27.60 -2.06
C ALA A 119 -14.43 27.46 -1.24
N ASN A 120 -15.16 26.34 -1.41
CA ASN A 120 -16.39 26.06 -0.68
C ASN A 120 -16.28 24.87 0.28
N GLY A 121 -15.10 24.24 0.38
CA GLY A 121 -14.84 23.12 1.28
C GLY A 121 -15.49 21.79 0.88
N THR A 122 -16.04 21.66 -0.34
CA THR A 122 -16.70 20.42 -0.78
C THR A 122 -15.69 19.27 -0.82
N ARG A 123 -16.08 18.10 -0.28
CA ARG A 123 -15.23 16.90 -0.23
C ARG A 123 -15.92 15.69 -0.88
N LYS A 124 -15.13 14.71 -1.31
CA LYS A 124 -15.58 13.41 -1.82
C LYS A 124 -14.88 12.29 -1.07
N ALA A 125 -15.59 11.19 -0.84
CA ALA A 125 -15.06 10.00 -0.21
C ALA A 125 -15.04 8.84 -1.22
N TYR A 126 -13.99 8.02 -1.16
CA TYR A 126 -13.83 6.82 -1.98
C TYR A 126 -13.42 5.67 -1.08
N ASP A 127 -14.26 4.64 -0.98
CA ASP A 127 -13.96 3.47 -0.16
C ASP A 127 -13.21 2.41 -0.97
N MET A 128 -12.17 1.86 -0.35
CA MET A 128 -11.39 0.74 -0.86
C MET A 128 -11.23 -0.28 0.26
N SER A 129 -11.22 -1.57 -0.04
CA SER A 129 -10.85 -2.59 0.94
C SER A 129 -9.37 -2.90 0.83
N LEU A 130 -8.65 -2.85 1.95
CA LEU A 130 -7.35 -3.50 2.08
C LEU A 130 -7.60 -4.89 2.66
N ALA A 131 -7.17 -5.93 1.94
CA ALA A 131 -7.34 -7.30 2.37
C ALA A 131 -6.13 -8.13 1.95
N LYS A 132 -5.92 -9.26 2.62
CA LYS A 132 -4.85 -10.19 2.29
C LYS A 132 -5.35 -11.27 1.33
N ASP A 133 -4.61 -11.49 0.24
CA ASP A 133 -4.82 -12.60 -0.67
C ASP A 133 -3.63 -13.59 -0.64
N LYS A 134 -3.60 -14.54 -1.57
CA LYS A 134 -2.52 -15.54 -1.66
C LYS A 134 -1.15 -14.96 -2.03
N PHE A 135 -1.10 -13.72 -2.54
CA PHE A 135 0.10 -13.02 -2.96
C PHE A 135 0.55 -11.95 -1.96
N GLY A 136 -0.32 -11.53 -1.05
CA GLY A 136 -0.01 -10.58 0.00
C GLY A 136 -1.14 -9.58 0.23
N TRP A 137 -0.79 -8.40 0.69
CA TRP A 137 -1.75 -7.34 0.97
C TRP A 137 -2.18 -6.65 -0.31
N THR A 138 -3.48 -6.52 -0.54
CA THR A 138 -4.02 -5.99 -1.78
C THR A 138 -5.08 -4.94 -1.51
N LEU A 139 -4.98 -3.82 -2.22
CA LEU A 139 -6.00 -2.78 -2.22
C LEU A 139 -7.04 -3.11 -3.29
N MET A 140 -8.32 -2.98 -2.97
CA MET A 140 -9.41 -3.30 -3.88
C MET A 140 -10.50 -2.23 -3.84
N ASN A 141 -11.15 -2.00 -4.96
CA ASN A 141 -12.35 -1.17 -5.07
C ASN A 141 -13.46 -2.01 -5.71
N GLN A 142 -14.59 -2.17 -5.02
CA GLN A 142 -15.72 -2.98 -5.49
C GLN A 142 -15.31 -4.39 -5.95
N GLY A 143 -14.44 -5.06 -5.17
CA GLY A 143 -13.96 -6.40 -5.48
C GLY A 143 -12.88 -6.49 -6.57
N LYS A 144 -12.45 -5.38 -7.17
CA LYS A 144 -11.38 -5.33 -8.16
C LYS A 144 -10.08 -4.83 -7.54
N ILE A 145 -8.98 -5.51 -7.83
CA ILE A 145 -7.65 -5.10 -7.39
C ILE A 145 -7.32 -3.72 -7.97
N VAL A 146 -6.79 -2.83 -7.13
CA VAL A 146 -6.33 -1.49 -7.48
C VAL A 146 -4.82 -1.44 -7.34
N LYS A 147 -4.10 -1.32 -8.46
CA LYS A 147 -2.65 -1.13 -8.50
C LYS A 147 -2.26 0.31 -8.85
N GLN A 148 -3.17 1.05 -9.47
CA GLN A 148 -2.95 2.43 -9.88
C GLN A 148 -4.13 3.32 -9.49
N ILE A 149 -3.83 4.49 -8.95
CA ILE A 149 -4.80 5.54 -8.66
C ILE A 149 -4.36 6.79 -9.41
N PHE A 150 -5.15 7.22 -10.38
CA PHE A 150 -4.92 8.46 -11.12
C PHE A 150 -5.84 9.56 -10.60
N ILE A 151 -5.24 10.61 -10.04
CA ILE A 151 -5.92 11.78 -9.52
C ILE A 151 -6.19 12.73 -10.69
N GLN A 152 -7.47 13.03 -10.91
CA GLN A 152 -7.90 14.08 -11.84
C GLN A 152 -8.10 15.38 -11.05
N THR A 153 -7.37 16.43 -11.41
CA THR A 153 -7.43 17.71 -10.70
C THR A 153 -8.67 18.49 -11.11
N ASN A 154 -9.34 19.12 -10.14
CA ASN A 154 -10.41 20.06 -10.40
C ASN A 154 -9.80 21.43 -10.70
N LYS A 155 -10.01 21.95 -11.92
CA LYS A 155 -9.43 23.22 -12.38
C LYS A 155 -10.51 24.23 -12.71
N VAL A 156 -10.30 25.48 -12.30
CA VAL A 156 -11.15 26.64 -12.65
C VAL A 156 -10.30 27.63 -13.44
N MET A 157 -10.85 28.13 -14.56
CA MET A 157 -10.13 28.88 -15.61
C MET A 157 -9.30 30.09 -15.14
N LEU A 158 -9.58 30.64 -13.95
CA LEU A 158 -8.86 31.79 -13.36
C LEU A 158 -8.12 31.47 -12.05
N LEU A 159 -8.49 30.39 -11.36
CA LEU A 159 -7.95 30.05 -10.04
C LEU A 159 -6.97 28.85 -10.11
N GLY A 160 -6.81 28.24 -11.28
CA GLY A 160 -6.02 27.04 -11.46
C GLY A 160 -6.65 25.84 -10.73
N SER A 161 -5.79 25.03 -10.11
CA SER A 161 -6.19 23.80 -9.43
C SER A 161 -6.83 24.10 -8.07
N VAL A 162 -8.12 23.79 -7.93
CA VAL A 162 -8.92 24.08 -6.72
C VAL A 162 -9.22 22.82 -5.88
N GLY A 163 -8.83 21.63 -6.34
CA GLY A 163 -9.06 20.38 -5.62
C GLY A 163 -8.91 19.14 -6.49
N ILE A 164 -9.51 18.02 -6.07
CA ILE A 164 -9.53 16.74 -6.79
C ILE A 164 -10.92 16.52 -7.37
N LYS A 165 -11.03 16.48 -8.70
CA LYS A 165 -12.29 16.24 -9.41
C LYS A 165 -12.73 14.79 -9.23
N ASN A 166 -11.81 13.85 -9.40
CA ASN A 166 -12.08 12.42 -9.31
C ASN A 166 -10.81 11.59 -9.04
N LEU A 167 -11.00 10.35 -8.56
CA LEU A 167 -9.98 9.30 -8.52
C LEU A 167 -10.34 8.20 -9.52
N VAL A 168 -9.43 7.88 -10.43
CA VAL A 168 -9.59 6.79 -11.39
C VAL A 168 -8.71 5.63 -10.94
N MET A 169 -9.32 4.51 -10.58
CA MET A 169 -8.64 3.35 -10.01
C MET A 169 -8.56 2.22 -11.06
N LYS A 170 -7.37 1.60 -11.19
CA LYS A 170 -7.09 0.53 -12.15
C LYS A 170 -6.29 -0.60 -11.52
#